data_AF-A0A9D8M2Z6-F1
#
_entry.id   AF-A0A9D8M2Z6-F1
#
_cell.length_a   1.000
_cell.length_b   1.000
_cell.length_c   1.000
_cell.angle_alpha   90.00
_cell.angle_beta   90.00
_cell.angle_gamma   90.00
#
_symmetry.space_group_name_H-M   'P 1'
#
loop_
_entity.id
_entity.type
_entity.pdbx_description
1 polymer ?
#
loop_
_entity_poly.entity_id
_entity_poly.type
_entity_poly.pdbx_seq_one_letter_code
_entity_poly.pdbx_strand_id
1 'polypeptide(L)'
;MLKFDEQLFQKTKGQIGELFEEGIQQLGGYEEEEKIFGRLIPLEQILLNKTDASNVIFQEIKQHWGKMDLFTQEMFRSSNIELQNVQKKLDAFFSSPSSKKTVFEHALIKNVFNFSHFVEIVFGKKTDYSKSITKLNEIYLYKIGKKYFIHILYNHKIDFWRYLYAKKIYSVFLQAPLHTIQNPIDLIQQYKQFIQSFMTQNQLITTMNHFIQKIDYKNPRSHLLKEFHLLNISLHFMGGKRHYKKINKLIAEVIRTWEAGEWALTEKEQTLLSYILAIDGAKHSDTEKTIAHGKYLITNDRLINHSIELLIDYGEILPNIKPEPESLVKRYDQNYLEQIFYIVIDALVKNEQYYDVLQLMKEYEIASCTSIYEFLNAKDFDRDLLLKIEAAVQRNIAYVVDQSHQHVKQSIEKWMQEYHHVDSPFHSIAQMTSKHVCNLLKTLFATEQFDLFEQLMSIFMKYLILQEDFMDLRDFVAGFVQKETSQKE
;
A
#
# COMPACT_ATOMS: atom_id res chain seq x y z
N MET A 1 1.39 -13.90 -32.63
CA MET A 1 2.23 -13.83 -31.43
C MET A 1 3.59 -13.26 -31.81
N LEU A 2 4.40 -12.77 -30.87
CA LEU A 2 5.80 -12.42 -31.18
C LEU A 2 6.59 -13.68 -31.51
N LYS A 3 7.40 -13.65 -32.57
CA LYS A 3 8.17 -14.82 -33.04
C LYS A 3 9.09 -15.38 -31.95
N PHE A 4 9.77 -14.50 -31.21
CA PHE A 4 10.63 -14.91 -30.09
C PHE A 4 9.85 -15.67 -29.02
N ASP A 5 8.71 -15.11 -28.58
CA ASP A 5 7.85 -15.69 -27.54
C ASP A 5 7.36 -17.08 -27.93
N GLU A 6 7.02 -17.26 -29.21
CA GLU A 6 6.59 -18.56 -29.75
C GLU A 6 7.70 -19.58 -29.75
N GLN A 7 8.89 -19.19 -30.22
CA GLN A 7 10.05 -20.06 -30.24
C GLN A 7 10.46 -20.48 -28.83
N LEU A 8 10.43 -19.54 -27.88
CA LEU A 8 10.76 -19.83 -26.48
C LEU A 8 9.70 -20.75 -25.85
N PHE A 9 8.41 -20.49 -26.08
CA PHE A 9 7.34 -21.34 -25.59
C PHE A 9 7.44 -22.77 -26.13
N GLN A 10 7.70 -22.93 -27.44
CA GLN A 10 7.84 -24.24 -28.08
C GLN A 10 9.06 -25.00 -27.55
N LYS A 11 10.22 -24.33 -27.40
CA LYS A 11 11.46 -24.94 -26.89
C LYS A 11 11.31 -25.42 -25.45
N THR A 12 10.69 -24.60 -24.60
CA THR A 12 10.53 -24.88 -23.16
C THR A 12 9.29 -25.71 -22.85
N LYS A 13 8.40 -25.92 -23.83
CA LYS A 13 7.05 -26.49 -23.64
C LYS A 13 6.25 -25.75 -22.56
N GLY A 14 6.50 -24.45 -22.40
CA GLY A 14 5.88 -23.61 -21.38
C GLY A 14 6.37 -23.86 -19.94
N GLN A 15 7.58 -24.40 -19.77
CA GLN A 15 8.24 -24.53 -18.47
C GLN A 15 9.07 -23.29 -18.16
N ILE A 16 9.21 -22.98 -16.86
CA ILE A 16 10.03 -21.88 -16.32
C ILE A 16 11.25 -22.45 -15.57
N GLY A 17 12.21 -21.61 -15.18
CA GLY A 17 13.42 -22.02 -14.48
C GLY A 17 14.60 -22.25 -15.44
N GLU A 18 15.46 -23.23 -15.16
CA GLU A 18 16.70 -23.45 -15.93
C GLU A 18 16.44 -23.64 -17.44
N LEU A 19 15.45 -24.47 -17.80
CA LEU A 19 15.08 -24.68 -19.21
C LEU A 19 14.66 -23.39 -19.93
N PHE A 20 14.07 -22.45 -19.19
CA PHE A 20 13.69 -21.14 -19.73
C PHE A 20 14.92 -20.27 -19.98
N GLU A 21 15.89 -20.27 -19.07
CA GLU A 21 17.15 -19.54 -19.22
C GLU A 21 18.00 -20.11 -20.37
N GLU A 22 18.11 -21.44 -20.46
CA GLU A 22 18.77 -22.13 -21.57
C GLU A 22 18.07 -21.82 -22.91
N GLY A 23 16.73 -21.78 -22.89
CA GLY A 23 15.92 -21.38 -24.04
C GLY A 23 16.24 -19.97 -24.53
N ILE A 24 16.41 -19.01 -23.60
CA ILE A 24 16.84 -17.64 -23.93
C ILE A 24 18.24 -17.64 -24.54
N GLN A 25 19.19 -18.37 -23.94
CA GLN A 25 20.57 -18.44 -24.43
C GLN A 25 20.63 -18.94 -25.88
N GLN A 26 19.92 -20.03 -26.19
CA GLN A 26 19.89 -20.60 -27.54
C GLN A 26 19.23 -19.70 -28.58
N LEU A 27 18.37 -18.77 -28.16
CA LEU A 27 17.69 -17.83 -29.04
C LEU A 27 18.47 -16.52 -29.21
N GLY A 28 19.73 -16.46 -28.77
CA GLY A 28 20.60 -15.30 -28.91
C GLY A 28 20.62 -14.38 -27.70
N GLY A 29 20.28 -14.89 -26.51
CA GLY A 29 20.53 -14.20 -25.25
C GLY A 29 22.03 -13.95 -25.02
N TYR A 30 22.36 -12.94 -24.22
CA TYR A 30 23.74 -12.64 -23.87
C TYR A 30 24.39 -13.79 -23.09
N GLU A 31 25.68 -14.04 -23.33
CA GLU A 31 26.44 -15.11 -22.64
C GLU A 31 26.61 -14.81 -21.15
N GLU A 32 26.74 -13.54 -20.79
CA GLU A 32 26.84 -13.12 -19.38
C GLU A 32 25.48 -13.26 -18.68
N GLU A 33 25.45 -14.11 -17.67
CA GLU A 33 24.33 -14.16 -16.72
C GLU A 33 24.36 -12.93 -15.83
N GLU A 34 23.40 -12.04 -16.00
CA GLU A 34 23.15 -11.04 -14.98
C GLU A 34 22.61 -11.71 -13.72
N LYS A 35 23.39 -11.65 -12.64
CA LYS A 35 23.14 -12.39 -11.38
C LYS A 35 21.87 -12.00 -10.62
N ILE A 36 21.08 -11.03 -11.10
CA ILE A 36 19.90 -10.52 -10.37
C ILE A 36 18.65 -11.28 -10.81
N PHE A 37 18.39 -11.36 -12.11
CA PHE A 37 17.23 -12.06 -12.65
C PHE A 37 17.57 -12.75 -13.97
N GLY A 38 18.67 -13.51 -13.98
CA GLY A 38 19.07 -14.38 -15.09
C GLY A 38 19.47 -13.65 -16.37
N ARG A 39 19.31 -14.33 -17.51
CA ARG A 39 19.77 -13.84 -18.81
C ARG A 39 18.88 -12.73 -19.35
N LEU A 40 19.52 -11.79 -20.05
CA LEU A 40 18.85 -10.71 -20.77
C LEU A 40 18.39 -11.16 -22.16
N ILE A 41 17.21 -10.70 -22.55
CA ILE A 41 16.67 -10.87 -23.90
C ILE A 41 17.05 -9.63 -24.72
N PRO A 42 17.72 -9.76 -25.88
CA PRO A 42 18.09 -8.60 -26.69
C PRO A 42 16.88 -7.77 -27.14
N LEU A 43 17.01 -6.45 -27.09
CA LEU A 43 15.90 -5.54 -27.40
C LEU A 43 15.36 -5.72 -28.83
N GLU A 44 16.20 -6.03 -29.82
CA GLU A 44 15.76 -6.29 -31.19
C GLU A 44 14.79 -7.48 -31.32
N GLN A 45 14.79 -8.41 -30.36
CA GLN A 45 13.90 -9.58 -30.38
C GLN A 45 12.52 -9.29 -29.77
N ILE A 46 12.41 -8.24 -28.95
CA ILE A 46 11.19 -7.93 -28.18
C ILE A 46 10.59 -6.56 -28.48
N LEU A 47 11.31 -5.68 -29.18
CA LEU A 47 10.84 -4.36 -29.59
C LEU A 47 10.50 -4.32 -31.09
N LEU A 48 9.26 -3.93 -31.39
CA LEU A 48 8.73 -3.83 -32.75
C LEU A 48 8.64 -2.38 -33.24
N ASN A 49 8.62 -2.18 -34.56
CA ASN A 49 8.18 -0.90 -35.12
C ASN A 49 6.66 -0.76 -34.99
N LYS A 50 6.13 0.46 -35.24
CA LYS A 50 4.70 0.76 -35.09
C LYS A 50 3.79 -0.16 -35.91
N THR A 51 4.15 -0.39 -37.17
CA THR A 51 3.34 -1.17 -38.11
C THR A 51 3.24 -2.62 -37.65
N ASP A 52 4.37 -3.22 -37.30
CA ASP A 52 4.42 -4.61 -36.82
C ASP A 52 3.69 -4.76 -35.48
N ALA A 53 3.90 -3.82 -34.56
CA ALA A 53 3.23 -3.79 -33.28
C ALA A 53 1.71 -3.74 -33.42
N SER A 54 1.21 -2.83 -34.26
CA SER A 54 -0.20 -2.68 -34.56
C SER A 54 -0.79 -3.92 -35.25
N ASN A 55 -0.04 -4.55 -36.14
CA ASN A 55 -0.45 -5.79 -36.80
C ASN A 55 -0.56 -6.95 -35.81
N VAL A 56 0.42 -7.14 -34.94
CA VAL A 56 0.41 -8.21 -33.93
C VAL A 56 -0.80 -8.06 -33.02
N ILE A 57 -1.00 -6.88 -32.43
CA ILE A 57 -2.13 -6.63 -31.52
C ILE A 57 -3.47 -6.91 -32.20
N PHE A 58 -3.67 -6.34 -33.40
CA PHE A 58 -4.94 -6.45 -34.10
C PHE A 58 -5.25 -7.90 -34.55
N GLN A 59 -4.23 -8.66 -34.96
CA GLN A 59 -4.41 -10.07 -35.35
C GLN A 59 -4.73 -10.95 -34.15
N GLU A 60 -4.07 -10.76 -33.01
CA GLU A 60 -4.35 -11.52 -31.78
C GLU A 60 -5.79 -11.31 -31.30
N ILE A 61 -6.25 -10.06 -31.28
CA ILE A 61 -7.62 -9.72 -30.92
C ILE A 61 -8.61 -10.35 -31.91
N LYS A 62 -8.34 -10.25 -33.22
CA LYS A 62 -9.20 -10.85 -34.25
C LYS A 62 -9.28 -12.38 -34.12
N GLN A 63 -8.16 -13.02 -33.82
CA GLN A 63 -8.08 -14.47 -33.68
C GLN A 63 -8.82 -14.99 -32.45
N HIS A 64 -8.75 -14.27 -31.33
CA HIS A 64 -9.25 -14.73 -30.04
C HIS A 64 -10.62 -14.17 -29.64
N TRP A 65 -10.96 -12.96 -30.07
CA TRP A 65 -12.22 -12.28 -29.72
C TRP A 65 -13.09 -11.94 -30.95
N GLY A 66 -12.58 -12.17 -32.16
CA GLY A 66 -13.30 -11.83 -33.40
C GLY A 66 -14.27 -12.90 -33.93
N LYS A 67 -14.31 -14.08 -33.31
CA LYS A 67 -15.25 -15.15 -33.66
C LYS A 67 -16.06 -15.59 -32.45
N MET A 68 -17.35 -15.80 -32.68
CA MET A 68 -18.30 -16.25 -31.65
C MET A 68 -18.18 -17.75 -31.33
N ASP A 69 -17.14 -18.13 -30.60
CA ASP A 69 -17.07 -19.45 -29.95
C ASP A 69 -17.84 -19.49 -28.62
N LEU A 70 -17.93 -20.66 -27.98
CA LEU A 70 -18.66 -20.84 -26.72
C LEU A 70 -18.15 -19.92 -25.60
N PHE A 71 -16.83 -19.74 -25.51
CA PHE A 71 -16.22 -18.90 -24.48
C PHE A 71 -16.50 -17.42 -24.73
N THR A 72 -16.36 -16.98 -25.97
CA THR A 72 -16.59 -15.59 -26.38
C THR A 72 -18.08 -15.23 -26.27
N GLN A 73 -18.99 -16.16 -26.57
CA GLN A 73 -20.42 -15.99 -26.34
C GLN A 73 -20.74 -15.73 -24.88
N GLU A 74 -20.17 -16.52 -23.98
CA GLU A 74 -20.37 -16.36 -22.55
C GLU A 74 -19.83 -15.02 -22.05
N MET A 75 -18.63 -14.63 -22.50
CA MET A 75 -18.05 -13.31 -22.22
C MET A 75 -18.98 -12.15 -22.62
N PHE A 76 -19.58 -12.22 -23.82
CA PHE A 76 -20.53 -11.19 -24.28
C PHE A 76 -21.83 -11.20 -23.48
N ARG A 77 -22.36 -12.38 -23.10
CA ARG A 77 -23.54 -12.48 -22.23
C ARG A 77 -23.29 -11.86 -20.87
N SER A 78 -22.17 -12.20 -20.22
CA SER A 78 -21.78 -11.63 -18.94
C SER A 78 -21.57 -10.12 -19.01
N SER A 79 -21.30 -9.60 -20.20
CA SER A 79 -21.13 -8.16 -20.50
C SER A 79 -22.45 -7.45 -20.86
N ASN A 80 -23.61 -8.10 -20.66
CA ASN A 80 -24.93 -7.58 -21.05
C ASN A 80 -25.01 -7.15 -22.53
N ILE A 81 -24.33 -7.90 -23.40
CA ILE A 81 -24.42 -7.75 -24.85
C ILE A 81 -25.43 -8.77 -25.38
N GLU A 82 -26.47 -8.27 -26.04
CA GLU A 82 -27.39 -9.11 -26.80
C GLU A 82 -26.62 -9.80 -27.92
N LEU A 83 -26.64 -11.14 -27.93
CA LEU A 83 -25.89 -11.93 -28.91
C LEU A 83 -26.40 -11.75 -30.35
N GLN A 84 -27.62 -11.23 -30.50
CA GLN A 84 -28.21 -10.91 -31.80
C GLN A 84 -27.36 -9.82 -32.48
N ASN A 85 -26.80 -10.15 -33.65
CA ASN A 85 -25.92 -9.29 -34.46
C ASN A 85 -24.49 -9.06 -33.93
N VAL A 86 -24.03 -9.74 -32.87
CA VAL A 86 -22.64 -9.60 -32.39
C VAL A 86 -21.64 -9.92 -33.50
N GLN A 87 -21.76 -11.07 -34.15
CA GLN A 87 -20.83 -11.45 -35.22
C GLN A 87 -20.82 -10.43 -36.36
N LYS A 88 -21.97 -9.88 -36.76
CA LYS A 88 -22.04 -8.83 -37.79
C LYS A 88 -21.28 -7.56 -37.38
N LYS A 89 -21.41 -7.14 -36.12
CA LYS A 89 -20.66 -5.98 -35.59
C LYS A 89 -19.16 -6.26 -35.53
N LEU A 90 -18.76 -7.46 -35.12
CA LEU A 90 -17.36 -7.89 -35.14
C LEU A 90 -16.80 -7.85 -36.57
N ASP A 91 -17.51 -8.44 -37.53
CA ASP A 91 -17.08 -8.49 -38.94
C ASP A 91 -16.95 -7.08 -39.53
N ALA A 92 -17.90 -6.19 -39.23
CA ALA A 92 -17.83 -4.78 -39.64
C ALA A 92 -16.62 -4.06 -39.00
N PHE A 93 -16.38 -4.28 -37.71
CA PHE A 93 -15.26 -3.70 -36.99
C PHE A 93 -13.91 -4.15 -37.56
N PHE A 94 -13.70 -5.46 -37.77
CA PHE A 94 -12.44 -5.99 -38.30
C PHE A 94 -12.22 -5.71 -39.78
N SER A 95 -13.28 -5.38 -40.52
CA SER A 95 -13.20 -4.97 -41.92
C SER A 95 -12.91 -3.48 -42.10
N SER A 96 -13.12 -2.67 -41.06
CA SER A 96 -12.87 -1.22 -41.14
C SER A 96 -11.37 -0.89 -41.07
N PRO A 97 -10.84 -0.07 -42.00
CA PRO A 97 -9.45 0.37 -42.00
C PRO A 97 -9.03 1.17 -40.75
N SER A 98 -9.97 1.88 -40.11
CA SER A 98 -9.67 2.73 -38.94
C SER A 98 -9.54 1.94 -37.64
N SER A 99 -10.21 0.79 -37.52
CA SER A 99 -10.29 0.02 -36.28
C SER A 99 -8.93 -0.38 -35.72
N LYS A 100 -8.00 -0.76 -36.60
CA LYS A 100 -6.64 -1.13 -36.21
C LYS A 100 -5.91 0.04 -35.53
N LYS A 101 -6.08 1.26 -36.05
CA LYS A 101 -5.51 2.47 -35.47
C LYS A 101 -6.13 2.76 -34.10
N THR A 102 -7.46 2.69 -33.99
CA THR A 102 -8.19 2.90 -32.74
C THR A 102 -7.74 1.94 -31.63
N VAL A 103 -7.65 0.64 -31.94
CA VAL A 103 -7.19 -0.38 -30.99
C VAL A 103 -5.77 -0.08 -30.51
N PHE A 104 -4.86 0.25 -31.44
CA PHE A 104 -3.47 0.54 -31.10
C PHE A 104 -3.33 1.79 -30.23
N GLU A 105 -4.04 2.88 -30.57
CA GLU A 105 -4.01 4.13 -29.80
C GLU A 105 -4.60 3.93 -28.40
N HIS A 106 -5.71 3.19 -28.30
CA HIS A 106 -6.30 2.86 -27.00
C HIS A 106 -5.35 2.03 -26.12
N ALA A 107 -4.73 0.99 -26.70
CA ALA A 107 -3.75 0.17 -26.00
C ALA A 107 -2.52 0.99 -25.54
N LEU A 108 -2.10 1.97 -26.35
CA LEU A 108 -0.94 2.82 -26.05
C LEU A 108 -1.21 3.84 -24.93
N ILE A 109 -2.44 4.34 -24.83
CA ILE A 109 -2.86 5.27 -23.78
C ILE A 109 -3.01 4.57 -22.44
N LYS A 110 -3.59 3.36 -22.46
CA LYS A 110 -3.87 2.59 -21.23
C LYS A 110 -2.72 1.68 -20.80
N ASN A 111 -1.68 1.53 -21.63
CA ASN A 111 -0.61 0.53 -21.55
C ASN A 111 -1.07 -0.95 -21.53
N VAL A 112 -2.37 -1.21 -21.41
CA VAL A 112 -2.98 -2.54 -21.39
C VAL A 112 -4.29 -2.57 -22.19
N PHE A 113 -4.52 -3.67 -22.90
CA PHE A 113 -5.70 -3.92 -23.70
C PHE A 113 -6.32 -5.27 -23.35
N ASN A 114 -7.53 -5.28 -22.81
CA ASN A 114 -8.24 -6.48 -22.38
C ASN A 114 -9.62 -6.56 -23.06
N PHE A 115 -10.39 -7.61 -22.75
CA PHE A 115 -11.71 -7.81 -23.36
C PHE A 115 -12.68 -6.66 -23.07
N SER A 116 -12.66 -6.08 -21.88
CA SER A 116 -13.52 -4.94 -21.53
C SER A 116 -13.25 -3.73 -22.42
N HIS A 117 -11.96 -3.41 -22.66
CA HIS A 117 -11.58 -2.36 -23.61
C HIS A 117 -12.03 -2.67 -25.04
N PHE A 118 -11.97 -3.94 -25.44
CA PHE A 118 -12.48 -4.37 -26.74
C PHE A 118 -14.00 -4.17 -26.87
N VAL A 119 -14.77 -4.55 -25.85
CA VAL A 119 -16.22 -4.36 -25.83
C VAL A 119 -16.58 -2.87 -25.87
N GLU A 120 -15.87 -2.03 -25.12
CA GLU A 120 -16.07 -0.58 -25.12
C GLU A 120 -15.86 0.01 -26.52
N ILE A 121 -14.78 -0.38 -27.22
CA ILE A 121 -14.48 0.11 -28.56
C ILE A 121 -15.49 -0.37 -29.61
N VAL A 122 -15.91 -1.64 -29.56
CA VAL A 122 -16.78 -2.21 -30.59
C VAL A 122 -18.26 -1.89 -30.36
N PHE A 123 -18.70 -1.86 -29.11
CA PHE A 123 -20.12 -1.74 -28.74
C PHE A 123 -20.46 -0.44 -28.03
N GLY A 124 -19.49 0.39 -27.65
CA GLY A 124 -19.71 1.64 -26.91
C GLY A 124 -20.20 1.42 -25.47
N LYS A 125 -20.02 0.21 -24.92
CA LYS A 125 -20.48 -0.15 -23.58
C LYS A 125 -19.27 -0.41 -22.67
N LYS A 126 -19.22 0.30 -21.54
CA LYS A 126 -18.27 0.00 -20.47
C LYS A 126 -18.71 -1.25 -19.73
N THR A 127 -17.77 -2.14 -19.46
CA THR A 127 -18.01 -3.42 -18.82
C THR A 127 -16.91 -3.69 -17.80
N ASP A 128 -17.27 -4.06 -16.58
CA ASP A 128 -16.31 -4.46 -15.54
C ASP A 128 -16.09 -5.98 -15.57
N TYR A 129 -15.60 -6.48 -16.70
CA TYR A 129 -15.21 -7.88 -16.79
C TYR A 129 -13.78 -8.07 -16.27
N SER A 130 -13.63 -8.80 -15.16
CA SER A 130 -12.37 -8.85 -14.42
C SER A 130 -11.31 -9.78 -15.01
N LYS A 131 -11.69 -10.88 -15.69
CA LYS A 131 -10.74 -11.84 -16.30
C LYS A 131 -11.37 -12.58 -17.47
N SER A 132 -10.83 -12.39 -18.69
CA SER A 132 -11.25 -13.13 -19.88
C SER A 132 -11.17 -14.64 -19.67
N ILE A 133 -12.21 -15.39 -20.06
CA ILE A 133 -12.19 -16.87 -20.09
C ILE A 133 -11.75 -17.44 -21.44
N THR A 134 -11.48 -16.59 -22.43
CA THR A 134 -10.91 -17.01 -23.73
C THR A 134 -9.42 -17.34 -23.57
N LYS A 135 -8.75 -17.82 -24.63
CA LYS A 135 -7.29 -18.07 -24.56
C LYS A 135 -6.49 -16.79 -24.30
N LEU A 136 -6.93 -15.66 -24.86
CA LEU A 136 -6.30 -14.35 -24.70
C LEU A 136 -6.84 -13.67 -23.44
N ASN A 137 -5.94 -13.26 -22.55
CA ASN A 137 -6.31 -12.53 -21.35
C ASN A 137 -6.23 -11.02 -21.59
N GLU A 138 -5.03 -10.52 -21.86
CA GLU A 138 -4.74 -9.11 -22.05
C GLU A 138 -3.45 -8.91 -22.85
N ILE A 139 -3.27 -7.71 -23.41
CA ILE A 139 -2.11 -7.32 -24.20
C ILE A 139 -1.53 -6.04 -23.62
N TYR A 140 -0.26 -6.07 -23.25
CA TYR A 140 0.49 -4.91 -22.79
C TYR A 140 1.20 -4.23 -23.95
N LEU A 141 1.20 -2.90 -23.96
CA LEU A 141 1.85 -2.07 -24.98
C LEU A 141 2.51 -0.85 -24.35
N TYR A 142 3.81 -0.71 -24.55
CA TYR A 142 4.58 0.47 -24.13
C TYR A 142 5.46 0.97 -25.27
N LYS A 143 5.66 2.29 -25.36
CA LYS A 143 6.65 2.87 -26.26
C LYS A 143 8.02 2.92 -25.59
N ILE A 144 9.04 2.40 -26.26
CA ILE A 144 10.44 2.44 -25.84
C ILE A 144 11.25 3.16 -26.93
N GLY A 145 11.58 4.43 -26.70
CA GLY A 145 12.21 5.30 -27.68
C GLY A 145 11.36 5.43 -28.96
N LYS A 146 11.84 4.87 -30.07
CA LYS A 146 11.13 4.87 -31.37
C LYS A 146 10.39 3.56 -31.68
N LYS A 147 10.48 2.57 -30.79
CA LYS A 147 9.89 1.23 -30.95
C LYS A 147 8.82 0.96 -29.88
N TYR A 148 8.17 -0.19 -29.98
CA TYR A 148 7.08 -0.61 -29.12
C TYR A 148 7.37 -1.96 -28.51
N PHE A 149 7.22 -2.02 -27.19
CA PHE A 149 7.27 -3.23 -26.39
C PHE A 149 5.85 -3.81 -26.29
N ILE A 150 5.68 -5.06 -26.72
CA ILE A 150 4.41 -5.78 -26.62
C ILE A 150 4.61 -7.05 -25.80
N HIS A 151 3.65 -7.34 -24.93
CA HIS A 151 3.53 -8.65 -24.30
C HIS A 151 2.08 -9.10 -24.32
N ILE A 152 1.84 -10.34 -24.78
CA ILE A 152 0.51 -10.94 -24.85
C ILE A 152 0.40 -11.97 -23.74
N LEU A 153 -0.55 -11.76 -22.83
CA LEU A 153 -0.82 -12.68 -21.74
C LEU A 153 -1.92 -13.67 -22.14
N TYR A 154 -1.59 -14.95 -22.14
CA TYR A 154 -2.55 -16.02 -22.38
C TYR A 154 -2.93 -16.75 -21.08
N ASN A 155 -4.17 -17.25 -21.02
CA ASN A 155 -4.66 -18.01 -19.87
C ASN A 155 -4.05 -19.42 -19.79
N HIS A 156 -3.69 -20.00 -20.93
CA HIS A 156 -2.97 -21.27 -20.96
C HIS A 156 -1.52 -21.08 -20.53
N LYS A 157 -1.06 -21.87 -19.55
CA LYS A 157 0.30 -21.79 -18.98
C LYS A 157 0.63 -20.36 -18.53
N ILE A 158 -0.29 -19.74 -17.80
CA ILE A 158 -0.19 -18.33 -17.39
C ILE A 158 1.12 -17.98 -16.68
N ASP A 159 1.66 -18.91 -15.88
CA ASP A 159 2.92 -18.71 -15.17
C ASP A 159 4.11 -18.49 -16.12
N PHE A 160 4.14 -19.21 -17.25
CA PHE A 160 5.16 -19.00 -18.28
C PHE A 160 5.07 -17.60 -18.87
N TRP A 161 3.87 -17.15 -19.25
CA TRP A 161 3.69 -15.84 -19.88
C TRP A 161 4.01 -14.71 -18.90
N ARG A 162 3.58 -14.83 -17.64
CA ARG A 162 3.93 -13.89 -16.56
C ARG A 162 5.43 -13.81 -16.32
N TYR A 163 6.11 -14.97 -16.28
CA TYR A 163 7.56 -15.01 -16.11
C TYR A 163 8.29 -14.38 -17.31
N LEU A 164 7.87 -14.69 -18.54
CA LEU A 164 8.39 -14.07 -19.75
C LEU A 164 8.16 -12.56 -19.75
N TYR A 165 6.99 -12.10 -19.30
CA TYR A 165 6.72 -10.67 -19.23
C TYR A 165 7.71 -9.97 -18.30
N ALA A 166 7.87 -10.48 -17.09
CA ALA A 166 8.83 -9.96 -16.11
C ALA A 166 10.26 -9.94 -16.68
N LYS A 167 10.68 -11.01 -17.39
CA LYS A 167 12.00 -11.10 -18.02
C LYS A 167 12.20 -10.06 -19.12
N LYS A 168 11.18 -9.79 -19.92
CA LYS A 168 11.24 -8.74 -20.93
C LYS A 168 11.30 -7.35 -20.31
N ILE A 169 10.51 -7.08 -19.27
CA ILE A 169 10.58 -5.79 -18.54
C ILE A 169 11.99 -5.59 -17.97
N TYR A 170 12.52 -6.60 -17.27
CA TYR A 170 13.89 -6.60 -16.75
C TYR A 170 14.91 -6.28 -17.85
N SER A 171 14.79 -6.94 -19.01
CA SER A 171 15.65 -6.72 -20.17
C SER A 171 15.56 -5.29 -20.72
N VAL A 172 14.35 -4.71 -20.77
CA VAL A 172 14.12 -3.33 -21.21
C VAL A 172 14.84 -2.32 -20.32
N PHE A 173 14.66 -2.39 -19.00
CA PHE A 173 15.27 -1.44 -18.07
C PHE A 173 16.80 -1.46 -18.05
N LEU A 174 17.42 -2.59 -18.38
CA LEU A 174 18.88 -2.73 -18.34
C LEU A 174 19.58 -2.39 -19.65
N GLN A 175 18.84 -2.38 -20.75
CA GLN A 175 19.37 -2.11 -22.09
C GLN A 175 18.88 -0.77 -22.68
N ALA A 176 17.75 -0.22 -22.21
CA ALA A 176 17.22 1.06 -22.68
C ALA A 176 17.41 2.16 -21.62
N PRO A 177 17.77 3.40 -22.01
CA PRO A 177 17.80 4.52 -21.08
C PRO A 177 16.40 4.81 -20.50
N LEU A 178 16.32 5.10 -19.21
CA LEU A 178 15.07 5.25 -18.46
C LEU A 178 14.15 6.31 -19.07
N HIS A 179 14.69 7.44 -19.51
CA HIS A 179 13.93 8.54 -20.11
C HIS A 179 13.26 8.17 -21.45
N THR A 180 13.64 7.05 -22.08
CA THR A 180 13.03 6.58 -23.33
C THR A 180 11.85 5.64 -23.11
N ILE A 181 11.63 5.17 -21.88
CA ILE A 181 10.59 4.22 -21.52
C ILE A 181 9.31 5.02 -21.20
N GLN A 182 8.22 4.74 -21.91
CA GLN A 182 6.90 5.27 -21.57
C GLN A 182 6.41 4.65 -20.26
N ASN A 183 5.92 5.48 -19.34
CA ASN A 183 5.33 5.05 -18.06
C ASN A 183 6.20 4.03 -17.28
N PRO A 184 7.46 4.35 -16.96
CA PRO A 184 8.38 3.38 -16.34
C PRO A 184 7.96 3.00 -14.91
N ILE A 185 7.21 3.86 -14.20
CA ILE A 185 6.65 3.53 -12.89
C ILE A 185 5.65 2.38 -12.99
N ASP A 186 4.71 2.45 -13.94
CA ASP A 186 3.77 1.36 -14.21
C ASP A 186 4.53 0.07 -14.59
N LEU A 187 5.51 0.18 -15.49
CA LEU A 187 6.27 -0.97 -15.94
C LEU A 187 7.06 -1.66 -14.82
N ILE A 188 7.68 -0.91 -13.89
CA ILE A 188 8.39 -1.51 -12.75
C ILE A 188 7.42 -2.14 -11.73
N GLN A 189 6.22 -1.57 -11.56
CA GLN A 189 5.18 -2.15 -10.71
C GLN A 189 4.64 -3.46 -11.30
N GLN A 190 4.43 -3.51 -12.62
CA GLN A 190 4.12 -4.76 -13.32
C GLN A 190 5.20 -5.81 -13.08
N TYR A 191 6.49 -5.44 -13.23
CA TYR A 191 7.60 -6.35 -12.92
C TYR A 191 7.49 -6.92 -11.50
N LYS A 192 7.40 -6.06 -10.47
CA LYS A 192 7.21 -6.45 -9.06
C LYS A 192 6.01 -7.41 -8.90
N GLN A 193 4.87 -7.06 -9.49
CA GLN A 193 3.63 -7.83 -9.38
C GLN A 193 3.75 -9.23 -9.98
N PHE A 194 4.50 -9.41 -11.08
CA PHE A 194 4.68 -10.73 -11.68
C PHE A 194 5.75 -11.55 -10.98
N ILE A 195 6.87 -10.95 -10.56
CA ILE A 195 7.96 -11.72 -9.93
C ILE A 195 7.61 -12.18 -8.51
N GLN A 196 6.73 -11.48 -7.79
CA GLN A 196 6.29 -11.90 -6.44
C GLN A 196 5.60 -13.27 -6.45
N SER A 197 5.00 -13.70 -7.56
CA SER A 197 4.39 -15.04 -7.68
C SER A 197 5.42 -16.17 -7.76
N PHE A 198 6.70 -15.86 -7.98
CA PHE A 198 7.78 -16.83 -8.18
C PHE A 198 8.88 -16.73 -7.11
N MET A 199 8.74 -15.83 -6.14
CA MET A 199 9.76 -15.52 -5.16
C MET A 199 9.16 -15.39 -3.77
N THR A 200 9.96 -15.73 -2.75
CA THR A 200 9.65 -15.32 -1.38
C THR A 200 9.76 -13.80 -1.25
N GLN A 201 9.08 -13.21 -0.25
CA GLN A 201 9.13 -11.77 -0.01
C GLN A 201 10.58 -11.23 0.16
N ASN A 202 11.45 -11.98 0.84
CA ASN A 202 12.86 -11.59 1.02
C ASN A 202 13.64 -11.60 -0.30
N GLN A 203 13.37 -12.60 -1.17
CA GLN A 203 13.96 -12.66 -2.50
C GLN A 203 13.45 -11.50 -3.36
N LEU A 204 12.15 -11.22 -3.35
CA LEU A 204 11.54 -10.09 -4.05
C LEU A 204 12.24 -8.76 -3.71
N ILE A 205 12.34 -8.44 -2.42
CA ILE A 205 12.97 -7.17 -1.97
C ILE A 205 14.45 -7.14 -2.39
N THR A 206 15.16 -8.26 -2.28
CA THR A 206 16.56 -8.34 -2.68
C THR A 206 16.74 -8.15 -4.19
N THR A 207 15.92 -8.81 -5.01
CA THR A 207 15.92 -8.70 -6.47
C THR A 207 15.59 -7.27 -6.89
N MET A 208 14.51 -6.68 -6.34
CA MET A 208 14.12 -5.30 -6.63
C MET A 208 15.20 -4.29 -6.25
N ASN A 209 15.81 -4.45 -5.06
CA ASN A 209 16.88 -3.56 -4.63
C ASN A 209 18.08 -3.57 -5.59
N HIS A 210 18.56 -4.75 -5.98
CA HIS A 210 19.67 -4.85 -6.94
C HIS A 210 19.29 -4.33 -8.32
N PHE A 211 18.05 -4.60 -8.75
CA PHE A 211 17.55 -4.14 -10.05
C PHE A 211 17.49 -2.61 -10.10
N ILE A 212 16.95 -1.97 -9.07
CA ILE A 212 16.91 -0.50 -8.96
C ILE A 212 18.33 0.09 -8.91
N GLN A 213 19.25 -0.51 -8.16
CA GLN A 213 20.67 -0.08 -8.13
C GLN A 213 21.34 -0.14 -9.51
N LYS A 214 21.03 -1.16 -10.32
CA LYS A 214 21.55 -1.27 -11.69
C LYS A 214 20.97 -0.21 -12.62
N ILE A 215 19.68 0.11 -12.47
CA ILE A 215 19.04 1.18 -13.23
C ILE A 215 19.65 2.52 -12.82
N ASP A 216 19.79 2.79 -11.52
CA ASP A 216 20.36 4.03 -10.98
C ASP A 216 21.77 4.28 -11.52
N TYR A 217 22.64 3.27 -11.48
CA TYR A 217 24.02 3.38 -11.99
C TYR A 217 24.12 3.80 -13.47
N LYS A 218 23.13 3.43 -14.30
CA LYS A 218 23.16 3.68 -15.75
C LYS A 218 22.41 4.94 -16.17
N ASN A 219 21.72 5.63 -15.27
CA ASN A 219 20.82 6.72 -15.61
C ASN A 219 21.15 8.01 -14.84
N PRO A 220 21.02 9.19 -15.47
CA PRO A 220 21.17 10.45 -14.76
C PRO A 220 20.02 10.68 -13.78
N ARG A 221 20.28 11.52 -12.76
CA ARG A 221 19.26 11.95 -11.81
C ARG A 221 18.01 12.47 -12.53
N SER A 222 16.86 11.99 -12.09
CA SER A 222 15.55 12.35 -12.63
C SER A 222 14.46 12.03 -11.62
N HIS A 223 13.29 12.64 -11.79
CA HIS A 223 12.07 12.29 -11.03
C HIS A 223 11.83 10.76 -10.98
N LEU A 224 12.03 10.07 -12.10
CA LEU A 224 11.78 8.63 -12.20
C LEU A 224 12.70 7.79 -11.30
N LEU A 225 13.98 8.17 -11.17
CA LEU A 225 14.89 7.50 -10.25
C LEU A 225 14.51 7.78 -8.79
N LYS A 226 14.06 9.01 -8.47
CA LYS A 226 13.54 9.33 -7.15
C LYS A 226 12.37 8.41 -6.78
N GLU A 227 11.39 8.24 -7.68
CA GLU A 227 10.28 7.32 -7.47
C GLU A 227 10.72 5.86 -7.29
N PHE A 228 11.75 5.40 -8.02
CA PHE A 228 12.31 4.06 -7.81
C PHE A 228 12.98 3.91 -6.44
N HIS A 229 13.66 4.94 -5.96
CA HIS A 229 14.21 4.94 -4.60
C HIS A 229 13.12 4.90 -3.53
N LEU A 230 12.03 5.65 -3.69
CA LEU A 230 10.88 5.60 -2.80
C LEU A 230 10.22 4.22 -2.81
N LEU A 231 10.04 3.61 -3.99
CA LEU A 231 9.57 2.23 -4.12
C LEU A 231 10.47 1.24 -3.36
N ASN A 232 11.81 1.38 -3.47
CA ASN A 232 12.74 0.52 -2.76
C ASN A 232 12.62 0.65 -1.24
N ILE A 233 12.41 1.87 -0.73
CA ILE A 233 12.15 2.12 0.70
C ILE A 233 10.85 1.43 1.13
N SER A 234 9.76 1.61 0.39
CA SER A 234 8.47 0.97 0.69
C SER A 234 8.57 -0.56 0.72
N LEU A 235 9.33 -1.16 -0.21
CA LEU A 235 9.60 -2.60 -0.21
C LEU A 235 10.35 -3.07 1.04
N HIS A 236 11.35 -2.30 1.50
CA HIS A 236 12.09 -2.63 2.73
C HIS A 236 11.23 -2.45 3.99
N PHE A 237 10.34 -1.45 4.00
CA PHE A 237 9.40 -1.19 5.09
C PHE A 237 8.38 -2.31 5.28
N MET A 238 7.86 -2.86 4.19
CA MET A 238 7.00 -4.05 4.23
C MET A 238 7.75 -5.35 4.51
N GLY A 239 9.08 -5.35 4.38
CA GLY A 239 9.91 -6.53 4.49
C GLY A 239 10.08 -7.08 5.90
N GLY A 240 10.61 -8.30 5.99
CA GLY A 240 10.98 -8.91 7.27
C GLY A 240 12.10 -8.16 8.00
N LYS A 241 12.35 -8.53 9.26
CA LYS A 241 13.31 -7.88 10.19
C LYS A 241 14.66 -7.51 9.58
N ARG A 242 15.23 -8.35 8.70
CA ARG A 242 16.51 -8.09 8.01
C ARG A 242 16.45 -6.87 7.09
N HIS A 243 15.38 -6.73 6.32
CA HIS A 243 15.20 -5.62 5.38
C HIS A 243 14.86 -4.35 6.13
N TYR A 244 14.02 -4.47 7.17
CA TYR A 244 13.64 -3.35 8.03
C TYR A 244 14.85 -2.63 8.64
N LYS A 245 15.86 -3.38 9.10
CA LYS A 245 17.13 -2.83 9.62
C LYS A 245 17.89 -1.91 8.65
N LYS A 246 17.60 -1.95 7.35
CA LYS A 246 18.28 -1.12 6.34
C LYS A 246 17.56 0.20 6.06
N ILE A 247 16.32 0.37 6.53
CA ILE A 247 15.46 1.51 6.19
C ILE A 247 16.12 2.84 6.53
N ASN A 248 16.68 2.97 7.73
CA ASN A 248 17.31 4.23 8.15
C ASN A 248 18.46 4.64 7.24
N LYS A 249 19.27 3.68 6.78
CA LYS A 249 20.34 3.94 5.82
C LYS A 249 19.78 4.36 4.45
N LEU A 250 18.77 3.66 3.96
CA LEU A 250 18.14 3.95 2.67
C LEU A 250 17.48 5.34 2.67
N ILE A 251 16.73 5.67 3.72
CA ILE A 251 16.08 6.98 3.85
C ILE A 251 17.12 8.09 3.96
N ALA A 252 18.17 7.92 4.77
CA ALA A 252 19.24 8.91 4.87
C ALA A 252 19.94 9.15 3.52
N GLU A 253 20.18 8.09 2.73
CA GLU A 253 20.74 8.19 1.40
C GLU A 253 19.81 8.94 0.42
N VAL A 254 18.50 8.65 0.47
CA VAL A 254 17.50 9.34 -0.34
C VAL A 254 17.39 10.82 0.03
N ILE A 255 17.30 11.15 1.32
CA ILE A 255 17.27 12.55 1.79
C ILE A 255 18.50 13.29 1.26
N ARG A 256 19.71 12.75 1.48
CA ARG A 256 20.95 13.37 0.99
C ARG A 256 21.00 13.52 -0.52
N THR A 257 20.45 12.55 -1.26
CA THR A 257 20.52 12.56 -2.73
C THR A 257 19.55 13.56 -3.35
N TRP A 258 18.39 13.75 -2.70
CA TRP A 258 17.26 14.52 -3.21
C TRP A 258 16.89 15.71 -2.30
N GLU A 259 17.82 16.21 -1.49
CA GLU A 259 17.59 17.37 -0.60
C GLU A 259 17.35 18.67 -1.36
N ALA A 260 17.99 18.82 -2.53
CA ALA A 260 17.99 20.04 -3.32
C ALA A 260 18.06 19.74 -4.82
N GLY A 261 17.68 20.73 -5.63
CA GLY A 261 17.67 20.67 -7.09
C GLY A 261 16.26 20.52 -7.67
N GLU A 262 16.19 20.39 -9.00
CA GLU A 262 14.93 20.31 -9.76
C GLU A 262 14.02 19.15 -9.30
N TRP A 263 14.63 18.05 -8.86
CA TRP A 263 13.94 16.83 -8.44
C TRP A 263 14.00 16.62 -6.93
N ALA A 264 14.08 17.69 -6.14
CA ALA A 264 14.10 17.59 -4.69
C ALA A 264 12.88 16.83 -4.14
N LEU A 265 13.00 16.32 -2.92
CA LEU A 265 11.90 15.69 -2.20
C LEU A 265 10.76 16.69 -2.00
N THR A 266 9.56 16.31 -2.43
CA THR A 266 8.35 17.12 -2.20
C THR A 266 7.88 16.97 -0.75
N GLU A 267 7.03 17.88 -0.26
CA GLU A 267 6.47 17.78 1.10
C GLU A 267 5.69 16.47 1.30
N LYS A 268 4.96 16.01 0.28
CA LYS A 268 4.32 14.68 0.24
C LYS A 268 5.32 13.55 0.50
N GLU A 269 6.44 13.54 -0.21
CA GLU A 269 7.45 12.49 -0.08
C GLU A 269 8.17 12.57 1.28
N GLN A 270 8.45 13.77 1.78
CA GLN A 270 9.00 13.97 3.13
C GLN A 270 8.03 13.50 4.22
N THR A 271 6.72 13.70 4.00
CA THR A 271 5.65 13.18 4.87
C THR A 271 5.65 11.66 4.89
N LEU A 272 5.76 10.99 3.73
CA LEU A 272 5.90 9.53 3.67
C LEU A 272 7.14 9.04 4.44
N LEU A 273 8.30 9.63 4.18
CA LEU A 273 9.55 9.23 4.82
C LEU A 273 9.50 9.45 6.34
N SER A 274 8.91 10.55 6.79
CA SER A 274 8.72 10.84 8.22
C SER A 274 7.75 9.86 8.87
N TYR A 275 6.67 9.47 8.18
CA TYR A 275 5.77 8.42 8.65
C TYR A 275 6.53 7.10 8.88
N ILE A 276 7.32 6.65 7.91
CA ILE A 276 8.12 5.43 8.02
C ILE A 276 9.11 5.52 9.20
N LEU A 277 9.77 6.67 9.37
CA LEU A 277 10.74 6.89 10.45
C LEU A 277 10.08 6.96 11.84
N ALA A 278 8.89 7.54 11.95
CA ALA A 278 8.13 7.57 13.20
C ALA A 278 7.73 6.15 13.64
N ILE A 279 7.24 5.34 12.70
CA ILE A 279 6.90 3.93 12.95
C ILE A 279 8.15 3.11 13.31
N ASP A 280 9.27 3.34 12.63
CA ASP A 280 10.56 2.70 12.96
C ASP A 280 11.05 3.06 14.36
N GLY A 281 10.93 4.33 14.75
CA GLY A 281 11.26 4.79 16.09
C GLY A 281 10.42 4.08 17.14
N ALA A 282 9.10 4.05 16.95
CA ALA A 282 8.17 3.43 17.89
C ALA A 282 8.43 1.93 18.07
N LYS A 283 8.69 1.20 16.98
CA LYS A 283 9.02 -0.25 17.03
C LYS A 283 10.33 -0.54 17.76
N HIS A 284 11.29 0.38 17.75
CA HIS A 284 12.57 0.23 18.43
C HIS A 284 12.64 0.96 19.76
N SER A 285 11.51 1.50 20.25
CA SER A 285 11.45 2.30 21.49
C SER A 285 12.39 3.51 21.49
N ASP A 286 12.67 4.08 20.32
CA ASP A 286 13.42 5.33 20.15
C ASP A 286 12.42 6.50 20.24
N THR A 287 12.28 7.02 21.46
CA THR A 287 11.31 8.06 21.80
C THR A 287 11.62 9.37 21.09
N GLU A 288 12.89 9.79 21.04
CA GLU A 288 13.31 11.03 20.38
C GLU A 288 12.97 11.02 18.90
N LYS A 289 13.30 9.94 18.21
CA LYS A 289 12.98 9.79 16.79
C LYS A 289 11.47 9.77 16.53
N THR A 290 10.72 9.05 17.38
CA THR A 290 9.25 8.98 17.28
C THR A 290 8.63 10.36 17.44
N ILE A 291 9.07 11.14 18.43
CA ILE A 291 8.59 12.51 18.66
C ILE A 291 8.97 13.42 17.50
N ALA A 292 10.23 13.41 17.06
CA ALA A 292 10.71 14.32 16.03
C ALA A 292 9.93 14.16 14.71
N HIS A 293 9.80 12.93 14.22
CA HIS A 293 9.08 12.66 12.98
C HIS A 293 7.56 12.70 13.18
N GLY A 294 7.05 12.23 14.31
CA GLY A 294 5.62 12.26 14.61
C GLY A 294 5.07 13.68 14.74
N LYS A 295 5.76 14.58 15.46
CA LYS A 295 5.38 16.00 15.51
C LYS A 295 5.46 16.66 14.14
N TYR A 296 6.46 16.32 13.32
CA TYR A 296 6.52 16.81 11.93
C TYR A 296 5.26 16.45 11.13
N LEU A 297 4.69 15.25 11.35
CA LEU A 297 3.49 14.77 10.65
C LEU A 297 2.19 15.45 11.13
N ILE A 298 2.11 15.76 12.42
CA ILE A 298 0.94 16.39 13.05
C ILE A 298 0.93 17.90 12.79
N THR A 299 2.09 18.55 12.84
CA THR A 299 2.22 20.01 12.69
C THR A 299 1.63 20.46 11.36
N ASN A 300 0.77 21.50 11.40
CA ASN A 300 0.06 22.03 10.23
C ASN A 300 -0.76 20.99 9.46
N ASP A 301 -1.25 19.95 10.15
CA ASP A 301 -2.05 18.88 9.54
C ASP A 301 -1.36 18.16 8.37
N ARG A 302 -0.02 18.14 8.31
CA ARG A 302 0.72 17.65 7.13
C ARG A 302 0.29 16.27 6.65
N LEU A 303 0.20 15.30 7.56
CA LEU A 303 -0.21 13.95 7.21
C LEU A 303 -1.67 13.89 6.72
N ILE A 304 -2.54 14.73 7.27
CA ILE A 304 -3.94 14.85 6.86
C ILE A 304 -4.02 15.52 5.47
N ASN A 305 -3.25 16.59 5.25
CA ASN A 305 -3.22 17.35 4.00
C ASN A 305 -2.75 16.49 2.81
N HIS A 306 -1.83 15.55 3.04
CA HIS A 306 -1.32 14.63 2.02
C HIS A 306 -1.98 13.24 2.04
N SER A 307 -3.00 13.03 2.86
CA SER A 307 -3.67 11.74 3.07
C SER A 307 -4.08 11.04 1.78
N ILE A 308 -4.81 11.74 0.91
CA ILE A 308 -5.36 11.19 -0.33
C ILE A 308 -4.24 10.82 -1.30
N GLU A 309 -3.26 11.70 -1.50
CA GLU A 309 -2.13 11.47 -2.40
C GLU A 309 -1.27 10.30 -1.92
N LEU A 310 -1.00 10.24 -0.62
CA LEU A 310 -0.25 9.15 0.00
C LEU A 310 -0.98 7.82 -0.13
N LEU A 311 -2.31 7.80 0.01
CA LEU A 311 -3.10 6.57 -0.18
C LEU A 311 -3.12 6.11 -1.64
N ILE A 312 -3.17 7.02 -2.61
CA ILE A 312 -3.14 6.68 -4.04
C ILE A 312 -1.77 6.09 -4.42
N ASP A 313 -0.69 6.73 -3.99
CA ASP A 313 0.67 6.38 -4.43
C ASP A 313 1.33 5.29 -3.57
N TYR A 314 0.98 5.22 -2.27
CA TYR A 314 1.65 4.39 -1.26
C TYR A 314 0.68 3.62 -0.35
N GLY A 315 -0.59 3.44 -0.76
CA GLY A 315 -1.61 2.74 0.03
C GLY A 315 -1.24 1.32 0.47
N GLU A 316 -0.30 0.65 -0.21
CA GLU A 316 0.19 -0.67 0.22
C GLU A 316 0.92 -0.66 1.58
N ILE A 317 1.50 0.48 1.98
CA ILE A 317 2.27 0.60 3.23
C ILE A 317 1.57 1.39 4.33
N LEU A 318 0.39 1.94 4.02
CA LEU A 318 -0.40 2.75 4.93
C LEU A 318 -1.64 1.97 5.36
N PRO A 319 -1.79 1.61 6.65
CA PRO A 319 -3.01 0.97 7.12
C PRO A 319 -4.19 1.93 6.94
N ASN A 320 -5.20 1.52 6.16
CA ASN A 320 -6.22 2.42 5.62
C ASN A 320 -7.66 1.94 5.90
N ILE A 321 -7.95 1.57 7.15
CA ILE A 321 -9.34 1.49 7.61
C ILE A 321 -9.81 2.91 7.94
N LYS A 322 -11.09 3.19 7.70
CA LYS A 322 -11.69 4.51 7.98
C LYS A 322 -11.38 4.93 9.43
N PRO A 323 -10.91 6.17 9.67
CA PRO A 323 -10.65 6.63 11.04
C PRO A 323 -11.95 6.64 11.85
N GLU A 324 -11.82 6.38 13.15
CA GLU A 324 -12.91 6.28 14.12
C GLU A 324 -12.70 7.30 15.26
N PRO A 325 -12.79 8.62 15.00
CA PRO A 325 -12.54 9.65 16.02
C PRO A 325 -13.48 9.54 17.23
N GLU A 326 -14.69 9.01 17.04
CA GLU A 326 -15.65 8.79 18.12
C GLU A 326 -15.26 7.63 19.06
N SER A 327 -14.34 6.75 18.63
CA SER A 327 -14.01 5.51 19.33
C SER A 327 -12.74 5.63 20.16
N LEU A 328 -12.84 5.29 21.44
CA LEU A 328 -11.69 5.09 22.33
C LEU A 328 -11.22 3.63 22.34
N VAL A 329 -12.14 2.67 22.21
CA VAL A 329 -11.82 1.23 22.15
C VAL A 329 -11.74 0.80 20.68
N LYS A 330 -10.52 0.73 20.13
CA LYS A 330 -10.28 0.46 18.70
C LYS A 330 -8.87 -0.05 18.39
N ARG A 331 -8.65 -0.47 17.14
CA ARG A 331 -7.32 -0.82 16.58
C ARG A 331 -6.63 0.42 16.02
N TYR A 332 -5.90 1.14 16.86
CA TYR A 332 -5.16 2.33 16.44
C TYR A 332 -4.11 2.05 15.34
N ASP A 333 -3.66 0.80 15.17
CA ASP A 333 -2.70 0.40 14.13
C ASP A 333 -3.34 0.13 12.76
N GLN A 334 -4.67 0.20 12.66
CA GLN A 334 -5.42 -0.05 11.42
C GLN A 334 -5.72 1.21 10.60
N ASN A 335 -5.47 2.39 11.16
CA ASN A 335 -5.51 3.66 10.46
C ASN A 335 -4.19 4.42 10.68
N TYR A 336 -3.52 4.83 9.60
CA TYR A 336 -2.21 5.47 9.68
C TYR A 336 -2.22 6.83 10.39
N LEU A 337 -3.35 7.56 10.39
CA LEU A 337 -3.48 8.81 11.16
C LEU A 337 -3.54 8.49 12.66
N GLU A 338 -4.46 7.61 13.06
CA GLU A 338 -4.62 7.21 14.46
C GLU A 338 -3.36 6.54 15.01
N GLN A 339 -2.66 5.77 14.19
CA GLN A 339 -1.40 5.14 14.55
C GLN A 339 -0.34 6.18 14.92
N ILE A 340 -0.25 7.28 14.18
CA ILE A 340 0.71 8.35 14.47
C ILE A 340 0.38 9.03 15.80
N PHE A 341 -0.88 9.37 16.06
CA PHE A 341 -1.26 9.94 17.37
C PHE A 341 -0.96 8.97 18.51
N TYR A 342 -1.32 7.69 18.34
CA TYR A 342 -1.08 6.65 19.34
C TYR A 342 0.41 6.52 19.71
N ILE A 343 1.32 6.41 18.73
CA ILE A 343 2.75 6.26 19.02
C ILE A 343 3.40 7.55 19.53
N VAL A 344 2.94 8.71 19.06
CA VAL A 344 3.48 10.01 19.50
C VAL A 344 3.11 10.27 20.95
N ILE A 345 1.85 10.03 21.34
CA ILE A 345 1.40 10.18 22.73
C ILE A 345 2.19 9.25 23.66
N ASP A 346 2.42 8.00 23.27
CA ASP A 346 3.27 7.07 24.03
C ASP A 346 4.70 7.60 24.21
N ALA A 347 5.30 8.12 23.14
CA ALA A 347 6.65 8.66 23.20
C ALA A 347 6.75 9.93 24.05
N LEU A 348 5.76 10.84 23.95
CA LEU A 348 5.70 12.07 24.74
C LEU A 348 5.55 11.78 26.23
N VAL A 349 4.67 10.85 26.61
CA VAL A 349 4.48 10.43 28.01
C VAL A 349 5.76 9.82 28.58
N LYS A 350 6.46 8.98 27.80
CA LYS A 350 7.77 8.41 28.19
C LYS A 350 8.86 9.47 28.36
N ASN A 351 8.75 10.59 27.66
CA ASN A 351 9.67 11.72 27.74
C ASN A 351 9.17 12.82 28.72
N GLU A 352 8.20 12.49 29.58
CA GLU A 352 7.59 13.40 30.57
C GLU A 352 6.98 14.69 29.96
N GLN A 353 6.64 14.70 28.66
CA GLN A 353 6.05 15.84 27.94
C GLN A 353 4.52 15.87 28.03
N TYR A 354 3.96 15.91 29.23
CA TYR A 354 2.50 15.80 29.47
C TYR A 354 1.70 16.97 28.90
N TYR A 355 2.20 18.21 29.01
CA TYR A 355 1.50 19.38 28.47
C TYR A 355 1.33 19.32 26.96
N ASP A 356 2.32 18.76 26.24
CA ASP A 356 2.21 18.55 24.79
C ASP A 356 1.11 17.53 24.47
N VAL A 357 0.96 16.47 25.27
CA VAL A 357 -0.12 15.50 25.10
C VAL A 357 -1.48 16.14 25.36
N LEU A 358 -1.62 16.94 26.43
CA LEU A 358 -2.86 17.66 26.71
C LEU A 358 -3.22 18.61 25.56
N GLN A 359 -2.24 19.29 24.98
CA GLN A 359 -2.45 20.14 23.81
C GLN A 359 -2.95 19.32 22.62
N LEU A 360 -2.35 18.17 22.32
CA LEU A 360 -2.83 17.28 21.25
C LEU A 360 -4.28 16.83 21.48
N MET A 361 -4.66 16.50 22.72
CA MET A 361 -6.04 16.12 23.06
C MET A 361 -7.05 17.27 22.88
N LYS A 362 -6.60 18.53 23.01
CA LYS A 362 -7.41 19.72 22.80
C LYS A 362 -7.52 20.13 21.35
N GLU A 363 -6.50 19.84 20.53
CA GLU A 363 -6.45 20.22 19.12
C GLU A 363 -7.05 19.17 18.19
N TYR A 364 -6.94 17.88 18.54
CA TYR A 364 -7.30 16.77 17.64
C TYR A 364 -8.20 15.73 18.31
N GLU A 365 -9.39 15.50 17.75
CA GLU A 365 -10.30 14.45 18.22
C GLU A 365 -9.65 13.06 18.24
N ILE A 366 -8.88 12.74 17.19
CA ILE A 366 -8.21 11.44 17.00
C ILE A 366 -7.07 11.18 18.00
N ALA A 367 -6.64 12.18 18.78
CA ALA A 367 -5.65 12.02 19.84
C ALA A 367 -6.20 11.29 21.07
N SER A 368 -7.53 11.29 21.26
CA SER A 368 -8.20 10.59 22.35
C SER A 368 -9.52 9.97 21.87
N CYS A 369 -10.62 10.70 21.97
CA CYS A 369 -11.87 10.47 21.24
C CYS A 369 -12.74 11.75 21.25
N THR A 370 -13.75 11.81 20.39
CA THR A 370 -14.67 12.97 20.29
C THR A 370 -15.25 13.38 21.66
N SER A 371 -15.69 12.43 22.51
CA SER A 371 -16.25 12.77 23.83
C SER A 371 -15.24 13.42 24.79
N ILE A 372 -13.97 13.01 24.75
CA ILE A 372 -12.90 13.60 25.58
C ILE A 372 -12.51 14.98 25.04
N TYR A 373 -12.38 15.09 23.71
CA TYR A 373 -12.10 16.35 23.03
C TYR A 373 -13.18 17.40 23.30
N GLU A 374 -14.47 17.03 23.22
CA GLU A 374 -15.60 17.92 23.52
C GLU A 374 -15.55 18.43 24.96
N PHE A 375 -15.24 17.56 25.93
CA PHE A 375 -15.10 17.96 27.33
C PHE A 375 -13.95 18.95 27.54
N LEU A 376 -12.76 18.67 26.98
CA LEU A 376 -11.58 19.51 27.14
C LEU A 376 -11.70 20.89 26.49
N ASN A 377 -12.58 21.03 25.50
CA ASN A 377 -12.85 22.28 24.77
C ASN A 377 -14.17 22.96 25.17
N ALA A 378 -14.89 22.41 26.15
CA ALA A 378 -16.10 23.03 26.67
C ALA A 378 -15.77 24.39 27.30
N LYS A 379 -16.60 25.41 27.03
CA LYS A 379 -16.43 26.75 27.60
C LYS A 379 -16.68 26.78 29.10
N ASP A 380 -17.62 25.95 29.55
CA ASP A 380 -18.05 25.80 30.93
C ASP A 380 -18.02 24.31 31.29
N PHE A 381 -17.86 24.02 32.58
CA PHE A 381 -17.89 22.63 33.07
C PHE A 381 -19.26 21.99 32.80
N ASP A 382 -19.27 20.84 32.13
CA ASP A 382 -20.47 20.07 31.80
C ASP A 382 -20.32 18.60 32.22
N ARG A 383 -21.08 18.21 33.24
CA ARG A 383 -21.11 16.84 33.77
C ARG A 383 -21.69 15.83 32.77
N ASP A 384 -22.58 16.26 31.88
CA ASP A 384 -23.17 15.36 30.89
C ASP A 384 -22.12 14.92 29.85
N LEU A 385 -21.14 15.78 29.54
CA LEU A 385 -20.00 15.42 28.69
C LEU A 385 -19.14 14.32 29.33
N LEU A 386 -18.93 14.34 30.65
CA LEU A 386 -18.22 13.25 31.35
C LEU A 386 -18.96 11.91 31.23
N LEU A 387 -20.29 11.92 31.35
CA LEU A 387 -21.11 10.71 31.21
C LEU A 387 -21.11 10.16 29.78
N LYS A 388 -21.03 11.03 28.76
CA LYS A 388 -20.92 10.61 27.36
C LYS A 388 -19.65 9.81 27.08
N ILE A 389 -18.57 10.01 27.83
CA ILE A 389 -17.33 9.23 27.67
C ILE A 389 -17.58 7.76 27.98
N GLU A 390 -18.26 7.44 29.08
CA GLU A 390 -18.58 6.05 29.43
C GLU A 390 -19.54 5.42 28.40
N ALA A 391 -20.56 6.17 27.99
CA ALA A 391 -21.51 5.70 26.97
C ALA A 391 -20.82 5.43 25.62
N ALA A 392 -19.83 6.23 25.24
CA ALA A 392 -19.03 6.02 24.04
C ALA A 392 -18.21 4.71 24.16
N VAL A 393 -17.51 4.50 25.28
CA VAL A 393 -16.74 3.25 25.51
C VAL A 393 -17.62 2.02 25.42
N GLN A 394 -18.80 2.04 26.03
CA GLN A 394 -19.76 0.93 25.96
C GLN A 394 -20.21 0.65 24.51
N ARG A 395 -20.47 1.69 23.71
CA ARG A 395 -20.80 1.54 22.28
C ARG A 395 -19.63 1.02 21.47
N ASN A 396 -18.41 1.49 21.74
CA ASN A 396 -17.21 1.03 21.06
C ASN A 396 -16.98 -0.47 21.31
N ILE A 397 -17.13 -0.92 22.56
CA ILE A 397 -17.07 -2.34 22.91
C ILE A 397 -18.13 -3.14 22.13
N ALA A 398 -19.37 -2.64 22.06
CA ALA A 398 -20.44 -3.28 21.30
C ALA A 398 -20.09 -3.44 19.81
N TYR A 399 -19.53 -2.38 19.21
CA TYR A 399 -19.07 -2.41 17.83
C TYR A 399 -17.93 -3.40 17.60
N VAL A 400 -16.95 -3.46 18.51
CA VAL A 400 -15.82 -4.39 18.42
C VAL A 400 -16.27 -5.85 18.51
N VAL A 401 -17.24 -6.15 19.39
CA VAL A 401 -17.65 -7.52 19.68
C VAL A 401 -18.68 -8.04 18.67
N ASP A 402 -19.68 -7.22 18.31
CA ASP A 402 -20.85 -7.64 17.53
C ASP A 402 -21.05 -6.85 16.23
N GLN A 403 -20.15 -5.93 15.89
CA GLN A 403 -20.28 -5.01 14.74
C GLN A 403 -21.61 -4.23 14.73
N SER A 404 -22.17 -4.01 15.92
CA SER A 404 -23.49 -3.39 16.11
C SER A 404 -23.53 -2.61 17.42
N HIS A 405 -24.25 -1.48 17.41
CA HIS A 405 -24.48 -0.66 18.61
C HIS A 405 -25.72 -1.11 19.41
N GLN A 406 -26.40 -2.19 18.98
CA GLN A 406 -27.70 -2.58 19.56
C GLN A 406 -27.58 -3.54 20.75
N HIS A 407 -26.55 -4.38 20.80
CA HIS A 407 -26.42 -5.47 21.78
C HIS A 407 -25.50 -5.16 22.96
N VAL A 408 -25.38 -3.88 23.33
CA VAL A 408 -24.37 -3.33 24.27
C VAL A 408 -24.13 -4.19 25.51
N LYS A 409 -25.19 -4.62 26.21
CA LYS A 409 -25.04 -5.40 27.45
C LYS A 409 -24.36 -6.75 27.20
N GLN A 410 -24.79 -7.49 26.19
CA GLN A 410 -24.26 -8.81 25.83
C GLN A 410 -22.82 -8.69 25.33
N SER A 411 -22.55 -7.67 24.52
CA SER A 411 -21.21 -7.36 24.04
C SER A 411 -20.24 -7.05 25.17
N ILE A 412 -20.67 -6.27 26.17
CA ILE A 412 -19.86 -5.97 27.35
C ILE A 412 -19.58 -7.23 28.16
N GLU A 413 -20.60 -8.07 28.40
CA GLU A 413 -20.41 -9.33 29.13
C GLU A 413 -19.38 -10.23 28.46
N LYS A 414 -19.47 -10.37 27.12
CA LYS A 414 -18.52 -11.13 26.32
C LYS A 414 -17.12 -10.51 26.32
N TRP A 415 -17.02 -9.18 26.12
CA TRP A 415 -15.76 -8.45 26.21
C TRP A 415 -15.07 -8.75 27.54
N MET A 416 -15.74 -8.51 28.67
CA MET A 416 -15.18 -8.68 30.01
C MET A 416 -14.68 -10.09 30.29
N GLN A 417 -15.30 -11.11 29.70
CA GLN A 417 -14.87 -12.50 29.81
C GLN A 417 -13.63 -12.80 28.97
N GLU A 418 -13.50 -12.19 27.79
CA GLU A 418 -12.56 -12.64 26.78
C GLU A 418 -11.33 -11.73 26.59
N TYR A 419 -11.41 -10.42 26.83
CA TYR A 419 -10.38 -9.47 26.40
C TYR A 419 -9.01 -9.67 27.08
N HIS A 420 -8.98 -10.30 28.25
CA HIS A 420 -7.75 -10.60 28.97
C HIS A 420 -6.99 -11.80 28.38
N HIS A 421 -7.66 -12.65 27.61
CA HIS A 421 -7.06 -13.88 27.08
C HIS A 421 -6.28 -13.60 25.81
N VAL A 422 -5.00 -13.98 25.77
CA VAL A 422 -4.08 -13.71 24.64
C VAL A 422 -4.61 -14.25 23.30
N ASP A 423 -5.32 -15.39 23.34
CA ASP A 423 -5.90 -16.02 22.15
C ASP A 423 -7.24 -15.39 21.71
N SER A 424 -7.81 -14.47 22.49
CA SER A 424 -9.04 -13.78 22.14
C SER A 424 -8.81 -12.78 20.99
N PRO A 425 -9.76 -12.65 20.04
CA PRO A 425 -9.70 -11.59 19.03
C PRO A 425 -9.69 -10.18 19.64
N PHE A 426 -10.18 -10.02 20.87
CA PHE A 426 -10.28 -8.73 21.55
C PHE A 426 -8.99 -8.30 22.26
N HIS A 427 -8.09 -9.23 22.52
CA HIS A 427 -6.92 -8.97 23.36
C HIS A 427 -6.01 -7.88 22.80
N SER A 428 -5.70 -7.95 21.50
CA SER A 428 -4.90 -6.93 20.83
C SER A 428 -5.52 -5.53 20.91
N ILE A 429 -6.86 -5.44 20.85
CA ILE A 429 -7.60 -4.18 20.97
C ILE A 429 -7.49 -3.66 22.41
N ALA A 430 -7.70 -4.54 23.38
CA ALA A 430 -7.60 -4.21 24.79
C ALA A 430 -6.19 -3.74 25.18
N GLN A 431 -5.14 -4.40 24.69
CA GLN A 431 -3.76 -3.98 24.93
C GLN A 431 -3.48 -2.56 24.43
N MET A 432 -3.85 -2.26 23.18
CA MET A 432 -3.64 -0.91 22.64
C MET A 432 -4.49 0.13 23.38
N THR A 433 -5.75 -0.21 23.66
CA THR A 433 -6.69 0.70 24.34
C THR A 433 -6.25 0.98 25.78
N SER A 434 -5.92 -0.06 26.55
CA SER A 434 -5.43 0.03 27.92
C SER A 434 -4.19 0.93 28.00
N LYS A 435 -3.18 0.65 27.17
CA LYS A 435 -1.96 1.46 27.11
C LYS A 435 -2.24 2.91 26.73
N HIS A 436 -3.08 3.15 25.72
CA HIS A 436 -3.44 4.51 25.31
C HIS A 436 -4.14 5.26 26.45
N VAL A 437 -5.15 4.66 27.08
CA VAL A 437 -5.89 5.25 28.20
C VAL A 437 -4.99 5.49 29.40
N CYS A 438 -4.06 4.60 29.72
CA CYS A 438 -3.06 4.85 30.77
C CYS A 438 -2.19 6.08 30.44
N ASN A 439 -1.76 6.26 29.19
CA ASN A 439 -1.01 7.46 28.78
C ASN A 439 -1.84 8.74 28.90
N LEU A 440 -3.14 8.68 28.56
CA LEU A 440 -4.07 9.80 28.80
C LEU A 440 -4.22 10.08 30.30
N LEU A 441 -4.42 9.06 31.14
CA LEU A 441 -4.55 9.21 32.60
C LEU A 441 -3.30 9.81 33.23
N LYS A 442 -2.10 9.36 32.86
CA LYS A 442 -0.83 9.96 33.32
C LYS A 442 -0.76 11.44 32.97
N THR A 443 -1.16 11.79 31.74
CA THR A 443 -1.20 13.18 31.26
C THR A 443 -2.18 14.02 32.05
N LEU A 444 -3.42 13.54 32.22
CA LEU A 444 -4.47 14.27 32.95
C LEU A 444 -4.08 14.48 34.40
N PHE A 445 -3.45 13.49 35.05
CA PHE A 445 -2.94 13.63 36.42
C PHE A 445 -1.84 14.68 36.51
N ALA A 446 -0.82 14.60 35.65
CA ALA A 446 0.32 15.52 35.65
C ALA A 446 -0.01 16.95 35.21
N THR A 447 -1.18 17.15 34.58
CA THR A 447 -1.68 18.47 34.14
C THR A 447 -2.92 18.92 34.91
N GLU A 448 -3.17 18.28 36.05
CA GLU A 448 -4.22 18.64 37.02
C GLU A 448 -5.66 18.66 36.45
N GLN A 449 -5.93 17.87 35.42
CA GLN A 449 -7.27 17.68 34.83
C GLN A 449 -8.08 16.63 35.62
N PHE A 450 -8.27 16.88 36.93
CA PHE A 450 -8.72 15.85 37.87
C PHE A 450 -10.13 15.31 37.61
N ASP A 451 -11.09 16.15 37.21
CA ASP A 451 -12.46 15.70 36.93
C ASP A 451 -12.50 14.65 35.79
N LEU A 452 -11.75 14.92 34.72
CA LEU A 452 -11.63 13.99 33.60
C LEU A 452 -10.81 12.76 33.97
N PHE A 453 -9.75 12.93 34.79
CA PHE A 453 -8.96 11.82 35.31
C PHE A 453 -9.84 10.84 36.10
N GLU A 454 -10.65 11.33 37.04
CA GLU A 454 -11.50 10.47 37.87
C GLU A 454 -12.51 9.70 37.03
N GLN A 455 -13.17 10.37 36.07
CA GLN A 455 -14.13 9.74 35.18
C GLN A 455 -13.45 8.66 34.30
N LEU A 456 -12.32 8.99 33.68
CA LEU A 456 -11.61 8.07 32.80
C LEU A 456 -11.00 6.89 33.60
N MET A 457 -10.55 7.13 34.83
CA MET A 457 -10.04 6.09 35.73
C MET A 457 -11.14 5.10 36.13
N SER A 458 -12.35 5.60 36.41
CA SER A 458 -13.52 4.76 36.68
C SER A 458 -13.84 3.83 35.49
N ILE A 459 -13.84 4.39 34.28
CA ILE A 459 -14.07 3.64 33.04
C ILE A 459 -12.97 2.59 32.83
N PHE A 460 -11.70 2.99 33.00
CA PHE A 460 -10.55 2.12 32.86
C PHE A 460 -10.64 0.89 33.78
N MET A 461 -10.88 1.11 35.07
CA MET A 461 -11.02 0.05 36.06
C MET A 461 -12.21 -0.88 35.78
N LYS A 462 -13.28 -0.35 35.18
CA LYS A 462 -14.51 -1.09 34.91
C LYS A 462 -14.44 -1.95 33.64
N TYR A 463 -13.76 -1.48 32.59
CA TYR A 463 -13.87 -2.08 31.25
C TYR A 463 -12.54 -2.46 30.59
N LEU A 464 -11.42 -1.86 30.98
CA LEU A 464 -10.19 -1.84 30.17
C LEU A 464 -8.94 -2.31 30.93
N ILE A 465 -9.09 -2.79 32.16
CA ILE A 465 -7.97 -3.09 33.05
C ILE A 465 -7.13 -4.27 32.56
N LEU A 466 -5.88 -3.98 32.18
CA LEU A 466 -4.82 -4.97 32.10
C LEU A 466 -3.86 -4.75 33.26
N GLN A 467 -3.53 -5.83 33.98
CA GLN A 467 -2.80 -5.73 35.26
C GLN A 467 -1.43 -5.07 35.11
N GLU A 468 -0.69 -5.36 34.03
CA GLU A 468 0.62 -4.77 33.77
C GLU A 468 0.53 -3.24 33.60
N ASP A 469 -0.40 -2.77 32.77
CA ASP A 469 -0.61 -1.34 32.52
C ASP A 469 -1.12 -0.60 33.77
N PHE A 470 -1.99 -1.25 34.56
CA PHE A 470 -2.50 -0.67 35.80
C PHE A 470 -1.40 -0.50 36.86
N MET A 471 -0.51 -1.49 37.01
CA MET A 471 0.63 -1.38 37.92
C MET A 471 1.55 -0.23 37.51
N ASP A 472 1.85 -0.09 36.22
CA ASP A 472 2.67 1.01 35.69
C ASP A 472 2.01 2.39 35.93
N LEU A 473 0.69 2.51 35.75
CA LEU A 473 -0.05 3.73 36.08
C LEU A 473 0.00 4.05 37.59
N ARG A 474 -0.19 3.05 38.44
CA ARG A 474 -0.15 3.24 39.91
C ARG A 474 1.22 3.71 40.36
N ASP A 475 2.28 3.07 39.86
CA ASP A 475 3.65 3.38 40.24
C ASP A 475 4.04 4.79 39.74
N PHE A 476 3.55 5.20 38.56
CA PHE A 476 3.64 6.58 38.09
C PHE A 476 2.99 7.58 39.05
N VAL A 477 1.71 7.39 39.41
CA VAL A 477 0.97 8.31 40.29
C VAL A 477 1.66 8.42 41.66
N ALA A 478 2.08 7.29 42.24
CA ALA A 478 2.80 7.28 43.51
C ALA A 478 4.14 8.03 43.43
N GLY A 479 4.91 7.82 42.36
CA GLY A 479 6.18 8.50 42.13
C GLY A 479 6.03 10.00 41.87
N PHE A 480 4.99 10.42 41.15
CA PHE A 480 4.72 11.82 40.84
C PHE A 480 4.38 12.61 42.11
N VAL A 481 3.53 12.05 42.98
CA VAL A 481 3.20 12.65 44.28
C VAL A 481 4.46 12.80 45.14
N GLN A 482 5.34 11.79 45.20
CA GLN A 482 6.58 11.88 45.96
C GLN A 482 7.54 12.97 45.44
N LYS A 483 7.70 13.10 44.12
CA LYS A 483 8.54 14.14 43.50
C LYS A 483 8.05 15.55 43.83
N GLU A 484 6.75 15.80 43.80
CA GLU A 484 6.20 17.12 44.16
C GLU A 484 6.40 17.47 45.63
N THR A 485 6.27 16.50 46.54
CA THR A 485 6.47 16.75 47.97
C THR A 485 7.94 17.09 48.27
N SER A 486 8.89 16.42 47.61
CA SER A 486 10.33 16.68 47.77
C SER A 486 10.83 17.97 47.08
N GLN A 487 10.07 18.56 46.15
CA GLN A 487 10.38 19.87 45.55
C GLN A 487 9.79 21.04 46.33
N LYS A 488 8.84 20.79 47.25
CA LYS A 488 8.21 21.78 48.13
C LYS A 488 8.91 21.91 49.49
N GLU A 489 9.85 21.02 49.79
CA GLU A 489 10.82 21.10 50.91
C GLU A 489 12.14 21.73 50.44
#